data_AF-A0A9D6WUP6-F1
#
_entry.id   AF-A0A9D6WUP6-F1
#
_cell.length_a   1.000
_cell.length_b   1.000
_cell.length_c   1.000
_cell.angle_alpha   90.00
_cell.angle_beta   90.00
_cell.angle_gamma   90.00
#
_symmetry.space_group_name_H-M   'P 1'
#
loop_
_entity.id
_entity.type
_entity.pdbx_description
1 polymer ?
#
loop_
_entity_poly.entity_id
_entity_poly.type
_entity_poly.pdbx_seq_one_letter_code
_entity_poly.pdbx_strand_id
1 'polypeptide(L)'
;MSSRKIVWQVSEDLYRELVQAQKELKYPTLPDLVSQSVQRRLAEIRQERYLAEFRKLQKQVRESGGFKLGDTEDEVIARLREIRKQIFEDEYARLY
;
A
#
# COMPACT_ATOMS: atom_id res chain seq x y z
N MET A 1 -13.71 -9.81 15.37
CA MET A 1 -12.23 -9.65 15.35
C MET A 1 -11.76 -9.45 16.79
N SER A 2 -10.79 -10.22 17.27
CA SER A 2 -10.30 -10.11 18.65
C SER A 2 -9.52 -8.80 18.82
N SER A 3 -9.96 -7.92 19.73
CA SER A 3 -9.26 -6.67 20.04
C SER A 3 -8.15 -6.95 21.06
N ARG A 4 -6.90 -6.76 20.64
CA ARG A 4 -5.74 -6.85 21.56
C ARG A 4 -5.72 -5.58 22.41
N LYS A 5 -5.90 -5.72 23.73
CA LYS A 5 -5.74 -4.59 24.66
C LYS A 5 -4.27 -4.22 24.74
N ILE A 6 -3.98 -2.93 24.54
CA ILE A 6 -2.65 -2.34 24.67
C ILE A 6 -2.73 -1.36 25.83
N VAL A 7 -1.80 -1.46 26.78
CA VAL A 7 -1.61 -0.47 27.82
C VAL A 7 -0.41 0.37 27.40
N TRP A 8 -0.61 1.68 27.32
CA TRP A 8 0.43 2.61 26.91
C TRP A 8 0.55 3.71 27.96
N GLN A 9 1.75 3.88 28.50
CA GLN A 9 2.08 4.99 29.38
C GLN A 9 2.53 6.18 28.53
N VAL A 10 1.91 7.33 28.79
CA VAL A 10 2.20 8.60 28.13
C VAL A 10 2.66 9.62 29.16
N SER A 11 3.43 10.62 28.73
CA SER A 11 3.74 11.76 29.59
C SER A 11 2.47 12.53 29.96
N GLU A 12 2.51 13.25 31.08
CA GLU A 12 1.38 14.07 31.52
C GLU A 12 1.05 15.16 30.50
N ASP A 13 2.07 15.78 29.89
CA ASP A 13 1.90 16.80 28.85
C ASP A 13 1.13 16.24 27.65
N LEU A 14 1.55 15.06 27.15
CA LEU A 14 0.88 14.41 26.03
C LEU A 14 -0.57 14.03 26.39
N TYR A 15 -0.82 13.58 27.62
CA TYR A 15 -2.18 13.30 28.08
C TYR A 15 -3.06 14.56 28.05
N ARG A 16 -2.54 15.70 28.53
CA ARG A 16 -3.26 16.98 28.51
C ARG A 16 -3.58 17.42 27.08
N GLU A 17 -2.61 17.32 26.17
CA GLU A 17 -2.80 17.61 24.74
C GLU A 17 -3.87 16.70 24.11
N LEU A 18 -3.84 15.40 24.39
CA LEU A 18 -4.83 14.46 23.86
C LEU A 18 -6.25 14.76 24.38
N VAL A 19 -6.40 15.10 25.67
CA VAL A 19 -7.69 15.49 26.25
C VAL A 19 -8.19 16.80 25.63
N GLN A 20 -7.31 17.76 25.38
CA GLN A 20 -7.66 19.00 24.72
C GLN A 20 -8.10 18.75 23.27
N ALA A 21 -7.32 17.99 22.51
CA ALA A 21 -7.65 17.60 21.14
C ALA A 21 -8.96 16.82 21.05
N GLN A 22 -9.25 15.95 22.02
CA GLN A 22 -10.53 15.23 22.10
C GLN A 22 -11.71 16.21 22.17
N LYS A 23 -11.62 17.25 23.01
CA LYS A 23 -12.67 18.26 23.16
C LYS A 23 -12.83 19.11 21.90
N GLU A 24 -11.72 19.58 21.34
CA GLU A 24 -11.72 20.44 20.14
C GLU A 24 -12.30 19.72 18.93
N LEU A 25 -11.90 18.46 18.73
CA LEU A 25 -12.34 17.62 17.62
C LEU A 25 -13.65 16.85 17.92
N LYS A 26 -14.23 17.07 19.10
CA LYS A 26 -15.53 16.51 19.55
C LYS A 26 -15.62 14.99 19.49
N TYR A 27 -14.54 14.29 19.85
CA TYR A 27 -14.55 12.84 19.94
C TYR A 27 -15.29 12.35 21.19
N PRO A 28 -16.09 11.27 21.10
CA PRO A 28 -16.83 10.74 22.24
C PRO A 28 -15.93 10.31 23.40
N THR A 29 -14.82 9.64 23.08
CA THR A 29 -13.84 9.19 24.07
C THR A 29 -12.41 9.37 23.59
N LEU A 30 -11.47 9.42 24.54
CA LEU A 30 -10.04 9.49 24.24
C LEU A 30 -9.54 8.27 23.44
N PRO A 31 -9.95 7.02 23.76
CA PRO A 31 -9.61 5.86 22.93
C PRO A 31 -10.10 5.94 21.48
N ASP A 32 -11.24 6.58 21.22
CA ASP A 32 -11.75 6.76 19.84
C ASP A 32 -10.83 7.69 19.05
N LEU A 33 -10.44 8.81 19.65
CA LEU A 33 -9.46 9.74 19.07
C LEU A 33 -8.15 9.04 18.74
N VAL A 34 -7.61 8.27 19.69
CA VAL A 34 -6.35 7.53 19.50
C VAL A 34 -6.50 6.47 18.42
N SER A 35 -7.60 5.71 18.43
CA SER A 35 -7.84 4.67 17.43
C SER A 35 -7.92 5.24 16.02
N GLN A 36 -8.64 6.35 15.83
CA GLN A 36 -8.74 6.99 14.52
C GLN A 36 -7.40 7.59 14.07
N SER A 37 -6.66 8.21 15.00
CA SER A 37 -5.31 8.75 14.73
C SER A 37 -4.34 7.64 14.30
N VAL A 38 -4.36 6.50 14.98
CA VAL A 38 -3.53 5.33 14.64
C VAL A 38 -3.92 4.76 13.28
N GLN A 39 -5.22 4.61 13.00
CA GLN A 39 -5.69 4.14 11.69
C GLN A 39 -5.24 5.05 10.55
N ARG A 40 -5.35 6.37 10.74
CA ARG A 40 -4.86 7.35 9.77
C ARG A 40 -3.35 7.20 9.56
N ARG A 41 -2.57 7.09 10.63
CA ARG A 41 -1.11 6.91 10.51
C ARG A 41 -0.73 5.62 9.81
N LEU A 42 -1.45 4.53 10.07
CA LEU A 42 -1.25 3.26 9.36
C LEU A 42 -1.59 3.37 7.88
N ALA A 43 -2.63 4.12 7.52
CA ALA A 43 -2.98 4.37 6.12
C ALA A 43 -1.89 5.19 5.41
N GLU A 44 -1.36 6.23 6.06
CA GLU A 44 -0.23 7.03 5.55
C GLU A 44 1.02 6.16 5.33
N ILE A 45 1.41 5.34 6.30
CA ILE A 45 2.55 4.42 6.17
C ILE A 45 2.35 3.44 5.00
N ARG A 46 1.14 2.91 4.82
CA ARG A 46 0.83 2.03 3.69
C ARG A 46 0.97 2.77 2.36
N GLN A 47 0.51 4.01 2.27
CA GLN A 47 0.63 4.83 1.08
C GLN A 47 2.09 5.17 0.77
N GLU A 48 2.86 5.59 1.77
CA GLU A 48 4.30 5.86 1.63
C GLU A 48 5.03 4.61 1.11
N ARG A 49 4.73 3.43 1.69
CA ARG A 49 5.29 2.16 1.24
C ARG A 49 4.89 1.83 -0.19
N TYR A 50 3.63 1.99 -0.55
CA TYR A 50 3.15 1.77 -1.92
C TYR A 50 3.91 2.67 -2.91
N LEU A 51 4.06 3.96 -2.60
CA LEU A 51 4.80 4.89 -3.45
C LEU A 51 6.28 4.52 -3.58
N ALA A 52 6.91 4.06 -2.50
CA ALA A 52 8.29 3.60 -2.54
C ALA A 52 8.46 2.36 -3.43
N GLU A 53 7.60 1.36 -3.28
CA GLU A 53 7.62 0.15 -4.12
C GLU A 53 7.30 0.48 -5.58
N PHE A 54 6.35 1.37 -5.83
CA PHE A 54 6.03 1.81 -7.18
C PHE A 54 7.21 2.52 -7.85
N ARG A 55 7.91 3.42 -7.15
CA ARG A 55 9.13 4.05 -7.66
C ARG A 55 10.23 3.04 -7.96
N LYS A 56 10.38 2.02 -7.11
CA LYS A 56 11.33 0.92 -7.33
C LYS A 56 10.98 0.14 -8.60
N LEU A 57 9.70 -0.19 -8.80
CA LEU A 57 9.21 -0.86 -10.01
C LEU A 57 9.44 0.00 -11.26
N GLN A 58 9.13 1.29 -11.21
CA GLN A 58 9.41 2.22 -12.31
C GLN A 58 10.90 2.27 -12.67
N LYS A 59 11.78 2.28 -11.66
CA LYS A 59 13.23 2.23 -11.88
C LYS A 59 13.65 0.94 -12.57
N GLN A 60 13.17 -0.21 -12.09
CA GLN A 60 13.46 -1.52 -12.69
C GLN A 60 13.01 -1.59 -14.16
N VAL A 61 11.81 -1.10 -14.46
CA VAL A 61 11.28 -1.04 -15.83
C VAL A 61 12.14 -0.14 -16.72
N ARG A 62 12.59 1.01 -16.22
CA ARG A 62 13.48 1.90 -16.98
C ARG A 62 14.83 1.23 -17.24
N GLU A 63 15.42 0.59 -16.23
CA GLU A 63 16.69 -0.13 -16.33
C GLU A 63 16.61 -1.33 -17.27
N SER A 64 15.44 -1.99 -17.39
CA SER A 64 15.22 -3.05 -18.37
C SER A 64 14.96 -2.56 -19.80
N GLY A 65 14.97 -1.24 -20.03
CA GLY A 65 14.70 -0.63 -21.33
C GLY A 65 13.21 -0.56 -21.67
N GLY A 66 12.35 -0.44 -20.67
CA GLY A 66 10.89 -0.39 -20.82
C GLY A 66 10.25 -1.78 -20.98
N PHE A 67 8.94 -1.79 -21.21
CA PHE A 67 8.17 -3.03 -21.37
C PHE A 67 8.31 -3.67 -22.76
N LYS A 68 8.88 -2.95 -23.75
CA LYS A 68 9.07 -3.41 -25.13
C LYS A 68 7.81 -4.07 -25.73
N LEU A 69 6.65 -3.43 -25.51
CA LEU A 69 5.35 -3.95 -25.95
C LEU A 69 4.91 -3.41 -27.33
N GLY A 70 5.66 -2.47 -27.91
CA GLY A 70 5.25 -1.74 -29.12
C GLY A 70 4.86 -0.30 -28.80
N ASP A 71 4.71 0.52 -29.84
CA ASP A 71 4.40 1.95 -29.72
C ASP A 71 2.90 2.24 -29.95
N THR A 72 2.18 1.28 -30.56
CA THR A 72 0.74 1.38 -30.82
C THR A 72 -0.08 0.38 -30.00
N GLU A 73 -1.36 0.69 -29.79
CA GLU A 73 -2.28 -0.17 -29.06
C GLU A 73 -2.38 -1.58 -29.69
N ASP A 74 -2.47 -1.66 -31.01
CA ASP A 74 -2.56 -2.94 -31.73
C ASP A 74 -1.30 -3.79 -31.55
N GLU A 75 -0.11 -3.18 -31.59
CA GLU A 75 1.16 -3.86 -31.33
C GLU A 75 1.24 -4.37 -29.89
N VAL A 76 0.80 -3.55 -28.93
CA VAL A 76 0.75 -3.93 -27.51
C VAL A 76 -0.18 -5.13 -27.31
N ILE A 77 -1.38 -5.11 -27.91
CA ILE A 77 -2.35 -6.21 -27.83
C ILE A 77 -1.77 -7.47 -28.46
N ALA A 78 -1.16 -7.36 -29.65
CA ALA A 78 -0.54 -8.50 -30.32
C ALA A 78 0.59 -9.12 -29.49
N ARG A 79 1.47 -8.27 -28.93
CA ARG A 79 2.58 -8.71 -28.10
C ARG A 79 2.13 -9.36 -26.80
N LEU A 80 1.10 -8.82 -26.15
CA LEU A 80 0.52 -9.42 -24.94
C LEU A 80 -0.13 -10.78 -25.23
N ARG A 81 -0.78 -10.95 -26.39
CA ARG A 81 -1.33 -12.25 -26.82
C ARG A 81 -0.23 -13.28 -27.05
N GLU A 82 0.88 -12.88 -27.66
CA GLU A 82 2.05 -13.74 -27.87
C GLU A 82 2.67 -14.18 -26.54
N ILE A 83 2.93 -13.23 -25.62
CA ILE A 83 3.45 -13.53 -24.29
C ILE A 83 2.53 -14.48 -23.53
N ARG A 84 1.21 -14.26 -23.58
CA ARG A 84 0.23 -15.16 -22.94
C ARG A 84 0.31 -16.58 -23.49
N LYS A 85 0.49 -16.73 -24.81
CA LYS A 85 0.65 -18.04 -25.45
C LYS A 85 1.93 -18.73 -24.99
N GLN A 86 3.05 -18.01 -24.93
CA GLN A 86 4.34 -18.54 -24.46
C GLN A 86 4.27 -19.00 -23.00
N ILE A 87 3.65 -18.20 -22.11
CA ILE A 87 3.46 -18.59 -20.70
C ILE A 87 2.63 -19.87 -20.61
N PHE A 88 1.54 -19.97 -21.39
CA PHE A 88 0.72 -21.16 -21.40
C PHE A 88 1.49 -22.39 -21.89
N GLU A 89 2.26 -22.28 -22.97
CA GLU A 89 3.09 -23.37 -23.51
C GLU A 89 4.17 -23.80 -22.51
N ASP A 90 4.85 -22.86 -21.85
CA ASP A 90 5.85 -23.13 -20.81
C ASP A 90 5.24 -23.80 -19.56
N GLU A 91 4.06 -23.36 -19.12
CA GLU A 91 3.34 -23.97 -17.99
C GLU A 91 2.83 -25.36 -18.35
N TYR A 92 2.33 -25.56 -19.57
CA TYR A 92 1.85 -26.85 -20.06
C TYR A 92 3.01 -27.84 -20.23
N ALA A 93 4.17 -27.39 -20.70
CA ALA A 93 5.39 -28.19 -20.81
C ALA A 93 6.00 -28.60 -19.46
N ARG A 94 5.60 -27.96 -18.36
CA ARG A 94 6.02 -28.36 -16.99
C ARG A 94 5.05 -29.35 -16.34
N LEU A 95 3.88 -29.57 -16.93
CA LEU A 95 2.84 -30.49 -16.44
C LEU A 95 2.92 -31.89 -17.07
N TYR A 96 3.74 -32.08 -18.10
CA TYR A 96 4.03 -33.34 -18.79
C TYR A 96 5.54 -33.56 -18.87
#